data_AF-A0A2I0AXS0-F1
#
_entry.id   AF-A0A2I0AXS0-F1
#
_cell.length_a   1.000
_cell.length_b   1.000
_cell.length_c   1.000
_cell.angle_alpha   90.00
_cell.angle_beta   90.00
_cell.angle_gamma   90.00
#
_symmetry.space_group_name_H-M   'P 1'
#
loop_
_entity.id
_entity.type
_entity.pdbx_description
1 polymer ?
#
loop_
_entity_poly.entity_id
_entity_poly.type
_entity_poly.pdbx_seq_one_letter_code
_entity_poly.pdbx_strand_id
1 'polypeptide(L)' 'MEAMTRYIQDEVPWCMLFADDIILIEKTKEGAKAKLELWRNALESKGFHFSRSKIEYIECTFS' A
#
# COMPACT_ATOMS: atom_id res chain seq x y z
N MET A 1 14.87 -5.66 -1.29
CA MET A 1 13.40 -5.59 -1.25
C MET A 1 12.97 -5.07 -2.61
N GLU A 2 12.45 -5.95 -3.47
CA GLU A 2 12.18 -5.60 -4.86
C GLU A 2 11.16 -4.46 -4.93
N ALA A 3 11.58 -3.38 -5.59
CA ALA A 3 10.78 -2.19 -5.81
C ALA A 3 9.67 -2.54 -6.81
N MET A 4 8.56 -3.06 -6.27
CA MET A 4 7.34 -3.43 -6.99
C MET A 4 6.54 -2.19 -7.44
N THR A 5 7.21 -1.07 -7.72
CA THR A 5 6.56 0.16 -8.18
C THR A 5 6.32 0.18 -9.69
N ARG A 6 7.03 -0.65 -10.47
CA ARG A 6 6.81 -0.76 -11.93
C ARG A 6 5.81 -1.85 -12.33
N TYR A 7 5.71 -2.94 -11.57
CA TYR A 7 4.82 -4.06 -11.93
C TYR A 7 3.33 -3.81 -11.63
N ILE A 8 3.01 -2.82 -10.79
CA ILE A 8 1.61 -2.45 -10.48
C ILE A 8 1.01 -1.55 -11.59
N GLN A 9 1.83 -1.07 -12.53
CA GLN A 9 1.37 -0.22 -13.65
C GLN A 9 1.00 -1.02 -14.91
N ASP A 10 1.61 -2.19 -15.12
CA ASP A 10 1.21 -3.10 -16.19
C ASP A 10 0.07 -3.99 -15.68
N GLU A 11 -0.88 -4.33 -16.55
CA GLU A 11 -2.10 -5.09 -16.24
C GLU A 11 -1.80 -6.50 -15.70
N VAL A 12 -1.34 -6.60 -14.46
CA VAL A 12 -1.30 -7.87 -13.74
C VAL A 12 -2.75 -8.37 -13.69
N PRO A 13 -3.03 -9.62 -14.12
CA PRO A 13 -4.34 -10.19 -13.94
C PRO A 13 -4.62 -10.13 -12.45
N TRP A 14 -5.60 -9.31 -12.04
CA TRP A 14 -6.05 -9.13 -10.66
C TRP A 14 -6.52 -10.44 -9.99
N CYS A 15 -6.36 -11.57 -10.67
CA CYS A 15 -6.84 -12.89 -10.32
C CYS A 15 -6.08 -13.52 -9.14
N MET A 16 -4.83 -13.13 -8.85
CA MET A 16 -4.05 -13.71 -7.74
C MET A 16 -3.02 -12.72 -7.14
N LEU A 17 -3.46 -11.60 -6.57
CA LEU A 17 -2.59 -10.83 -5.66
C LEU A 17 -2.83 -11.33 -4.22
N PHE A 18 -1.90 -12.15 -3.72
CA PHE A 18 -1.85 -12.54 -2.32
C PHE A 18 -0.64 -11.86 -1.68
N ALA A 19 -0.89 -10.84 -0.88
CA ALA A 19 0.10 -10.22 -0.02
C ALA A 19 -0.54 -10.03 1.35
N ASP A 20 0.12 -10.52 2.41
CA ASP A 20 -0.35 -10.36 3.78
C ASP A 20 -0.22 -8.90 4.27
N ASP A 21 0.81 -8.19 3.82
CA ASP A 21 1.12 -6.82 4.24
C ASP A 21 1.58 -5.94 3.06
N ILE A 22 1.11 -4.69 3.03
CA ILE A 22 1.53 -3.65 2.07
C ILE A 22 2.23 -2.54 2.87
N ILE A 23 3.47 -2.23 2.50
CA ILE A 23 4.25 -1.16 3.15
C ILE A 23 4.18 0.10 2.31
N LEU A 24 3.72 1.20 2.91
CA LEU A 24 3.71 2.53 2.31
C LEU A 24 4.82 3.38 2.93
N ILE A 25 5.74 3.87 2.11
CA ILE A 25 6.84 4.73 2.53
C ILE A 25 6.54 6.17 2.12
N GLU A 26 6.70 7.10 3.06
CA GLU A 26 6.55 8.54 2.82
C GLU A 26 7.43 9.35 3.77
N LYS A 27 7.78 10.59 3.38
CA LYS A 27 8.64 11.47 4.19
C LYS A 27 7.92 12.12 5.38
N THR A 28 6.61 12.30 5.28
CA THR A 28 5.80 12.94 6.31
C THR A 28 4.63 12.05 6.71
N LYS A 29 4.17 12.20 7.95
CA LYS A 29 3.02 11.45 8.46
C LYS A 29 1.73 11.79 7.70
N GLU A 30 1.57 13.06 7.33
CA GLU A 30 0.44 13.55 6.54
C GLU A 30 0.46 12.95 5.13
N GLY A 31 1.64 12.87 4.51
CA GLY A 31 1.82 12.22 3.23
C GLY A 31 1.51 10.73 3.31
N ALA A 32 2.00 10.04 4.34
CA ALA A 32 1.72 8.62 4.57
C ALA A 32 0.21 8.38 4.70
N LYS A 33 -0.50 9.24 5.44
CA LYS A 33 -1.96 9.17 5.60
C LYS A 33 -2.69 9.40 4.28
N ALA A 34 -2.29 10.41 3.49
CA ALA A 34 -2.91 10.68 2.19
C ALA A 34 -2.71 9.51 1.22
N LYS A 35 -1.50 8.94 1.19
CA LYS A 35 -1.16 7.76 0.39
C LYS A 35 -1.99 6.55 0.82
N LEU A 36 -2.12 6.30 2.11
CA LEU A 36 -2.93 5.22 2.65
C LEU A 36 -4.39 5.31 2.19
N GLU A 37 -5.00 6.50 2.22
CA GLU A 37 -6.39 6.67 1.78
C GLU A 37 -6.55 6.50 0.25
N LEU A 38 -5.57 6.94 -0.55
CA LEU A 38 -5.56 6.69 -1.99
C LEU A 38 -5.50 5.19 -2.32
N TRP A 39 -4.60 4.45 -1.66
CA TRP A 39 -4.47 3.01 -1.84
C TRP A 39 -5.69 2.25 -1.35
N ARG A 40 -6.29 2.67 -0.23
CA ARG A 40 -7.56 2.12 0.27
C ARG A 40 -8.64 2.25 -0.81
N ASN A 41 -8.87 3.46 -1.33
CA ASN A 41 -9.90 3.69 -2.34
C ASN A 41 -9.66 2.87 -3.62
N ALA A 42 -8.40 2.80 -4.09
CA ALA A 42 -8.05 2.02 -5.26
C ALA A 42 -8.32 0.51 -5.06
N LEU A 43 -7.93 -0.04 -3.91
CA LEU A 43 -8.09 -1.47 -3.63
C LEU A 43 -9.55 -1.84 -3.30
N GLU A 44 -10.27 -0.99 -2.56
CA GLU A 44 -11.71 -1.17 -2.31
C GLU A 44 -12.52 -1.14 -3.62
N SER A 45 -12.15 -0.26 -4.57
CA SER A 45 -12.78 -0.23 -5.90
C SER A 45 -12.57 -1.52 -6.71
N LYS A 46 -11.57 -2.32 -6.34
CA LYS A 46 -11.23 -3.60 -6.96
C LYS A 46 -11.76 -4.80 -6.14
N GLY A 47 -12.54 -4.55 -5.08
CA GLY A 47 -13.18 -5.58 -4.27
C GLY A 47 -12.34 -6.09 -3.10
N PHE A 48 -11.18 -5.48 -2.81
CA PHE A 48 -10.37 -5.82 -1.65
C PHE A 48 -10.89 -5.10 -0.39
N HIS A 49 -10.69 -5.69 0.78
CA HIS A 49 -11.06 -5.09 2.06
C HIS A 49 -9.82 -4.82 2.91
N PHE A 50 -9.66 -3.57 3.34
CA PHE A 50 -8.58 -3.17 4.24
C PHE A 50 -9.02 -3.23 5.70
N SER A 51 -8.30 -4.00 6.52
CA SER A 51 -8.52 -3.97 7.97
C SER A 51 -7.89 -2.72 8.57
N ARG A 52 -8.71 -1.79 9.07
CA ARG A 52 -8.22 -0.59 9.75
C ARG A 52 -7.41 -0.90 11.01
N SER A 53 -7.70 -2.00 11.68
CA SER A 53 -7.01 -2.41 12.91
C SER A 53 -5.61 -2.97 12.67
N LYS A 54 -5.24 -3.26 11.41
CA LYS A 54 -3.92 -3.77 11.05
C LYS A 54 -2.96 -2.69 10.50
N ILE A 55 -3.37 -1.42 10.50
CA ILE A 55 -2.54 -0.34 9.96
C ILE A 55 -1.58 0.12 11.05
N GLU A 56 -0.29 -0.11 10.82
CA GLU A 56 0.79 0.34 11.70
C GLU A 56 1.64 1.43 11.01
N TYR A 57 2.02 2.45 11.76
CA TYR A 57 2.95 3.49 11.30
C TYR A 57 4.30 3.25 11.95
N ILE A 58 5.29 2.90 11.13
CA ILE A 58 6.67 2.70 11.58
C ILE A 58 7.50 3.89 11.12
N GLU A 59 8.14 4.57 12.06
CA GLU A 59 9.11 5.64 11.76
C GLU A 59 10.48 4.99 11.52
N CYS A 60 10.98 5.08 10.28
CA CYS A 60 12.33 4.64 9.93
C CYS A 60 13.24 5.85 9.75
N THR A 61 14.20 6.01 10.65
CA THR A 61 15.36 6.88 10.45
C THR A 61 16.39 6.11 9.64
N PHE A 62 16.50 6.41 8.34
CA PHE A 62 17.58 5.86 7.52
C PHE A 62 18.88 6.57 7.90
N SER A 63 19.79 5.86 8.54
CA SER A 63 21.18 6.28 8.79
C SER A 63 22.08 5.96 7.60
#